data_AF-A0A1V5UP21-F1
#
_entry.id   AF-A0A1V5UP21-F1
#
_cell.length_a   1.000
_cell.length_b   1.000
_cell.length_c   1.000
_cell.angle_alpha   90.00
_cell.angle_beta   90.00
_cell.angle_gamma   90.00
#
_symmetry.space_group_name_H-M   'P 1'
#
loop_
_entity.id
_entity.type
_entity.pdbx_description
1 polymer ?
#
loop_
_entity_poly.entity_id
_entity_poly.type
_entity_poly.pdbx_seq_one_letter_code
_entity_poly.pdbx_strand_id
1 'polypeptide(L)'
;MADKKRLAFIIAENFQDEEGVSPFKFLKKNGVEVDYIALKPGKYKGKYGRETVDVKLGFSDVSAENYDGIIIPGGAAPEYLRVHDIAINFTRHFIENEKIVAAICHGPQVLISTGLMGGVCMTSYVGIRDDLKFAGARYSDETTLQDGNIITARTPDDLDVFNQAILGELLSGGKLSVKSGAAKADRPSSVLKLSICKEITANVFYTEMAKNSTSENVSSKFMFLAANEKDHVGYCQGLLKKMSGGLLYTNTKLFMNKNFAKDVSNLPLKDVLNYALDAERESYAIYNDAAKKTKDKSIKKIWEMLADEEKHHMQMIDTEIKSTEPHSLSSALEMIPYDMQDQW
;
A
#
# COMPACT_ATOMS: atom_id res chain seq x y z
N MET A 1 11.28 -26.08 -8.42
CA MET A 1 12.28 -25.33 -7.63
C MET A 1 11.66 -23.97 -7.37
N ALA A 2 11.60 -23.49 -6.12
CA ALA A 2 11.09 -22.13 -5.89
C ALA A 2 11.99 -21.14 -6.64
N ASP A 3 11.39 -20.20 -7.37
CA ASP A 3 12.15 -19.16 -8.08
C ASP A 3 13.04 -18.43 -7.07
N LYS A 4 14.36 -18.42 -7.34
CA LYS A 4 15.32 -17.71 -6.49
C LYS A 4 15.02 -16.22 -6.55
N LYS A 5 14.92 -15.62 -5.37
CA LYS A 5 14.70 -14.18 -5.22
C LYS A 5 15.94 -13.40 -5.62
N ARG A 6 15.75 -12.29 -6.35
CA ARG A 6 16.84 -11.48 -6.91
C ARG A 6 16.67 -10.00 -6.60
N LEU A 7 17.70 -9.36 -6.06
CA LEU A 7 17.69 -7.94 -5.68
C LEU A 7 18.72 -7.13 -6.46
N ALA A 8 18.32 -5.93 -6.88
CA ALA A 8 19.19 -4.92 -7.45
C ALA A 8 19.87 -4.12 -6.34
N PHE A 9 21.17 -3.93 -6.39
CA PHE A 9 21.93 -3.13 -5.45
C PHE A 9 22.58 -1.97 -6.20
N ILE A 10 21.98 -0.78 -6.15
CA ILE A 10 22.50 0.36 -6.91
C ILE A 10 23.66 1.03 -6.18
N ILE A 11 24.73 1.34 -6.90
CA ILE A 11 25.96 1.90 -6.32
C ILE A 11 26.61 2.94 -7.23
N ALA A 12 27.34 3.86 -6.63
CA ALA A 12 28.21 4.82 -7.29
C ALA A 12 29.46 5.07 -6.43
N GLU A 13 30.37 5.93 -6.89
CA GLU A 13 31.56 6.28 -6.11
C GLU A 13 31.21 6.88 -4.76
N ASN A 14 32.09 6.72 -3.78
CA ASN A 14 31.93 7.25 -2.43
C ASN A 14 30.67 6.73 -1.69
N PHE A 15 30.24 5.51 -2.01
CA PHE A 15 29.27 4.80 -1.17
C PHE A 15 29.83 4.58 0.24
N GLN A 16 28.98 4.47 1.25
CA GLN A 16 29.45 4.14 2.60
C GLN A 16 29.93 2.67 2.61
N ASP A 17 31.20 2.45 2.95
CA ASP A 17 31.90 1.16 2.78
C ASP A 17 31.13 -0.05 3.34
N GLU A 18 30.72 -0.01 4.60
CA GLU A 18 29.95 -1.08 5.26
C GLU A 18 28.55 -1.25 4.65
N GLU A 19 27.85 -0.16 4.38
CA GLU A 19 26.50 -0.19 3.81
C GLU A 19 26.51 -0.74 2.38
N GLY A 20 27.58 -0.52 1.62
CA GLY A 20 27.75 -1.06 0.27
C GLY A 20 28.05 -2.55 0.22
N VAL A 21 28.42 -3.20 1.33
CA VAL A 21 28.95 -4.57 1.33
C VAL A 21 28.21 -5.50 2.30
N SER A 22 27.79 -5.01 3.47
CA SER A 22 27.11 -5.81 4.49
C SER A 22 25.78 -6.42 4.00
N PRO A 23 24.84 -5.65 3.42
CA PRO A 23 23.58 -6.23 2.94
C PRO A 23 23.80 -7.24 1.82
N PHE A 24 24.74 -6.97 0.91
CA PHE A 24 25.09 -7.89 -0.17
C PHE A 24 25.60 -9.23 0.36
N LYS A 25 26.58 -9.21 1.28
CA LYS A 25 27.15 -10.44 1.88
C LYS A 25 26.08 -11.20 2.66
N PHE A 26 25.27 -10.50 3.45
CA PHE A 26 24.22 -11.11 4.26
C PHE A 26 23.16 -11.81 3.40
N LEU A 27 22.63 -11.13 2.39
CA LEU A 27 21.55 -11.65 1.53
C LEU A 27 22.04 -12.82 0.67
N LYS A 28 23.25 -12.73 0.09
CA LYS A 28 23.84 -13.85 -0.64
C LYS A 28 24.05 -15.09 0.24
N LYS A 29 24.51 -14.91 1.48
CA LYS A 29 24.65 -16.02 2.43
C LYS A 29 23.31 -16.71 2.73
N ASN A 30 22.21 -15.97 2.65
CA ASN A 30 20.84 -16.47 2.86
C ASN A 30 20.14 -16.90 1.56
N GLY A 31 20.89 -17.13 0.47
CA GLY A 31 20.35 -17.72 -0.77
C GLY A 31 19.65 -16.74 -1.72
N VAL A 32 19.76 -15.43 -1.46
CA VAL A 32 19.23 -14.38 -2.33
C VAL A 32 20.26 -14.01 -3.38
N GLU A 33 19.85 -13.89 -4.64
CA GLU A 33 20.71 -13.35 -5.69
C GLU A 33 20.75 -11.83 -5.57
N VAL A 34 21.95 -11.24 -5.59
CA VAL A 34 22.12 -9.79 -5.48
C VAL A 34 23.12 -9.35 -6.53
N ASP A 35 22.71 -8.40 -7.35
CA ASP A 35 23.54 -7.79 -8.38
C ASP A 35 23.87 -6.34 -8.02
N TYR A 36 25.14 -5.99 -8.08
CA TYR A 36 25.50 -4.57 -8.10
C TYR A 36 25.20 -3.98 -9.47
N ILE A 37 24.57 -2.81 -9.46
CA ILE A 37 24.21 -2.04 -10.66
C ILE A 37 24.72 -0.61 -10.48
N ALA A 38 25.34 -0.05 -11.52
CA ALA A 38 25.79 1.34 -11.54
C ALA A 38 25.42 2.02 -12.86
N LEU A 39 25.83 3.29 -13.06
CA LEU A 39 25.67 3.95 -14.36
C LEU A 39 26.39 3.22 -15.50
N LYS A 40 27.52 2.57 -15.19
CA LYS A 40 28.30 1.78 -16.13
C LYS A 40 29.07 0.67 -15.38
N PRO A 41 29.42 -0.45 -16.03
CA PRO A 41 30.32 -1.43 -15.44
C PRO A 41 31.67 -0.82 -15.04
N GLY A 42 32.25 -1.28 -13.93
CA GLY A 42 33.51 -0.74 -13.42
C GLY A 42 33.79 -1.10 -11.96
N LYS A 43 34.90 -0.59 -11.45
CA LYS A 43 35.26 -0.68 -10.03
C LYS A 43 34.88 0.62 -9.32
N TYR A 44 34.15 0.50 -8.23
CA TYR A 44 33.67 1.62 -7.43
C TYR A 44 34.25 1.52 -6.03
N LYS A 45 34.74 2.64 -5.49
CA LYS A 45 35.43 2.68 -4.20
C LYS A 45 34.56 3.32 -3.12
N GLY A 46 34.57 2.73 -1.94
CA GLY A 46 33.89 3.27 -0.77
C GLY A 46 34.49 4.60 -0.33
N LYS A 47 33.70 5.43 0.35
CA LYS A 47 34.07 6.77 0.83
C LYS A 47 35.37 6.78 1.64
N TYR A 48 35.60 5.76 2.45
CA TYR A 48 36.79 5.61 3.29
C TYR A 48 37.86 4.74 2.63
N GLY A 49 37.59 4.21 1.44
CA GLY A 49 38.51 3.38 0.67
C GLY A 49 38.82 2.01 1.27
N ARG A 50 38.00 1.56 2.22
CA ARG A 50 38.11 0.25 2.89
C ARG A 50 37.49 -0.85 2.05
N GLU A 51 36.49 -0.52 1.25
CA GLU A 51 35.82 -1.45 0.35
C GLU A 51 35.92 -1.00 -1.12
N THR A 52 35.97 -1.97 -2.03
CA THR A 52 35.90 -1.75 -3.48
C THR A 52 34.99 -2.81 -4.08
N VAL A 53 33.97 -2.36 -4.82
CA VAL A 53 32.97 -3.22 -5.45
C VAL A 53 33.22 -3.27 -6.95
N ASP A 54 33.28 -4.48 -7.50
CA ASP A 54 33.36 -4.72 -8.94
C ASP A 54 31.96 -4.91 -9.52
N VAL A 55 31.50 -3.92 -10.26
CA VAL A 55 30.16 -3.84 -10.85
C VAL A 55 30.21 -4.31 -12.29
N LYS A 56 29.46 -5.37 -12.59
CA LYS A 56 29.40 -5.97 -13.93
C LYS A 56 28.25 -5.46 -14.79
N LEU A 57 27.24 -4.87 -14.18
CA LEU A 57 26.01 -4.45 -14.84
C LEU A 57 25.84 -2.93 -14.72
N GLY A 58 25.62 -2.27 -15.84
CA GLY A 58 25.08 -0.91 -15.89
C GLY A 58 23.56 -0.92 -15.87
N PHE A 59 22.93 0.22 -15.55
CA PHE A 59 21.48 0.38 -15.67
C PHE A 59 20.96 0.05 -17.09
N SER A 60 21.77 0.27 -18.12
CA SER A 60 21.44 -0.04 -19.52
C SER A 60 21.38 -1.53 -19.84
N ASP A 61 21.98 -2.37 -18.98
CA ASP A 61 22.16 -3.80 -19.21
C ASP A 61 21.06 -4.65 -18.55
N VAL A 62 20.16 -4.00 -17.79
CA VAL A 62 19.20 -4.67 -16.91
C VAL A 62 17.79 -4.09 -17.04
N SER A 63 16.78 -4.94 -16.83
CA SER A 63 15.40 -4.51 -16.62
C SER A 63 15.04 -4.62 -15.14
N ALA A 64 14.38 -3.59 -14.59
CA ALA A 64 13.89 -3.59 -13.22
C ALA A 64 12.85 -4.71 -12.95
N GLU A 65 12.20 -5.19 -14.02
CA GLU A 65 11.22 -6.29 -13.96
C GLU A 65 11.84 -7.60 -13.46
N ASN A 66 13.13 -7.82 -13.75
CA ASN A 66 13.87 -9.04 -13.42
C ASN A 66 14.27 -9.15 -11.93
N TYR A 67 13.93 -8.15 -11.12
CA TYR A 67 14.31 -8.06 -9.71
C TYR A 67 13.06 -8.01 -8.83
N ASP A 68 13.11 -8.64 -7.66
CA ASP A 68 12.09 -8.59 -6.61
C ASP A 68 12.20 -7.33 -5.73
N GLY A 69 13.28 -6.56 -5.88
CA GLY A 69 13.53 -5.38 -5.06
C GLY A 69 14.85 -4.67 -5.35
N ILE A 70 15.04 -3.53 -4.69
CA ILE A 70 16.20 -2.64 -4.82
C ILE A 70 16.77 -2.28 -3.44
N ILE A 71 18.10 -2.17 -3.37
CA ILE A 71 18.87 -1.72 -2.20
C ILE A 71 19.69 -0.48 -2.59
N ILE A 72 19.63 0.55 -1.75
CA ILE A 72 20.29 1.84 -1.95
C ILE A 72 21.14 2.17 -0.70
N PRO A 73 22.48 2.07 -0.78
CA PRO A 73 23.36 2.42 0.32
C PRO A 73 23.44 3.94 0.48
N GLY A 74 24.01 4.41 1.57
CA GLY A 74 24.36 5.80 1.80
C GLY A 74 25.78 6.15 1.33
N GLY A 75 26.39 7.11 2.02
CA GLY A 75 27.59 7.80 1.56
C GLY A 75 27.23 8.98 0.66
N ALA A 76 28.15 9.39 -0.22
CA ALA A 76 27.88 10.41 -1.23
C ALA A 76 27.34 9.82 -2.55
N ALA A 77 27.32 8.48 -2.68
CA ALA A 77 26.78 7.80 -3.86
C ALA A 77 25.33 8.20 -4.20
N PRO A 78 24.38 8.32 -3.24
CA PRO A 78 23.01 8.75 -3.51
C PRO A 78 22.90 10.15 -4.12
N GLU A 79 23.75 11.08 -3.68
CA GLU A 79 23.79 12.46 -4.21
C GLU A 79 24.19 12.47 -5.69
N TYR A 80 25.08 11.57 -6.09
CA TYR A 80 25.43 11.39 -7.50
C TYR A 80 24.33 10.67 -8.28
N LEU A 81 23.76 9.58 -7.75
CA LEU A 81 22.74 8.79 -8.46
C LEU A 81 21.46 9.59 -8.71
N ARG A 82 21.07 10.46 -7.78
CA ARG A 82 19.75 11.12 -7.78
C ARG A 82 19.55 12.19 -8.86
N VAL A 83 20.60 12.56 -9.59
CA VAL A 83 20.55 13.52 -10.71
C VAL A 83 20.49 12.82 -12.07
N HIS A 84 20.51 11.49 -12.09
CA HIS A 84 20.41 10.69 -13.30
C HIS A 84 19.03 10.05 -13.44
N ASP A 85 18.26 10.47 -14.44
CA ASP A 85 16.90 9.99 -14.68
C ASP A 85 16.81 8.47 -14.81
N ILE A 86 17.83 7.82 -15.36
CA ILE A 86 17.87 6.36 -15.47
C ILE A 86 17.82 5.68 -14.10
N ALA A 87 18.54 6.19 -13.11
CA ALA A 87 18.56 5.64 -11.74
C ALA A 87 17.24 5.95 -11.02
N ILE A 88 16.69 7.16 -11.22
CA ILE A 88 15.41 7.56 -10.64
C ILE A 88 14.26 6.73 -11.22
N ASN A 89 14.19 6.56 -12.54
CA ASN A 89 13.16 5.75 -13.19
C ASN A 89 13.29 4.27 -12.85
N PHE A 90 14.52 3.75 -12.77
CA PHE A 90 14.76 2.40 -12.28
C PHE A 90 14.23 2.23 -10.86
N THR A 91 14.50 3.17 -9.96
CA THR A 91 14.00 3.14 -8.57
C THR A 91 12.47 3.30 -8.48
N ARG A 92 11.88 4.21 -9.28
CA ARG A 92 10.43 4.41 -9.37
C ARG A 92 9.69 3.13 -9.70
N HIS A 93 10.23 2.31 -10.62
CA HIS A 93 9.63 1.03 -10.98
C HIS A 93 9.38 0.15 -9.74
N PHE A 94 10.33 0.07 -8.80
CA PHE A 94 10.14 -0.76 -7.60
C PHE A 94 9.07 -0.21 -6.66
N ILE A 95 9.01 1.11 -6.50
CA ILE A 95 8.00 1.77 -5.67
C ILE A 95 6.61 1.58 -6.29
N GLU A 96 6.48 1.80 -7.59
CA GLU A 96 5.20 1.74 -8.33
C GLU A 96 4.66 0.31 -8.49
N ASN A 97 5.54 -0.70 -8.46
CA ASN A 97 5.16 -2.12 -8.56
C ASN A 97 5.22 -2.85 -7.21
N GLU A 98 5.25 -2.12 -6.10
CA GLU A 98 5.22 -2.67 -4.73
C GLU A 98 6.33 -3.71 -4.44
N LYS A 99 7.44 -3.62 -5.16
CA LYS A 99 8.64 -4.45 -4.93
C LYS A 99 9.44 -3.88 -3.76
N ILE A 100 10.28 -4.69 -3.14
CA ILE A 100 11.05 -4.23 -1.98
C ILE A 100 11.92 -3.03 -2.35
N VAL A 101 11.87 -1.97 -1.54
CA VAL A 101 12.73 -0.78 -1.68
C VAL A 101 13.43 -0.55 -0.35
N ALA A 102 14.71 -0.85 -0.29
CA ALA A 102 15.50 -0.72 0.92
C ALA A 102 16.54 0.40 0.77
N ALA A 103 16.52 1.40 1.65
CA ALA A 103 17.46 2.53 1.59
C ALA A 103 18.01 2.90 2.97
N ILE A 104 19.33 3.05 3.10
CA ILE A 104 19.98 3.33 4.38
C ILE A 104 20.78 4.63 4.32
N CYS A 105 20.87 5.35 5.45
CA CYS A 105 21.71 6.53 5.61
C CYS A 105 21.33 7.65 4.64
N HIS A 106 22.14 7.92 3.63
CA HIS A 106 21.83 8.91 2.59
C HIS A 106 21.05 8.32 1.41
N GLY A 107 20.90 6.99 1.34
CA GLY A 107 20.15 6.27 0.30
C GLY A 107 18.75 6.85 0.03
N PRO A 108 17.99 7.29 1.06
CA PRO A 108 16.70 7.94 0.87
C PRO A 108 16.72 9.20 -0.01
N GLN A 109 17.87 9.83 -0.27
CA GLN A 109 17.96 10.93 -1.26
C GLN A 109 17.52 10.51 -2.67
N VAL A 110 17.81 9.27 -3.08
CA VAL A 110 17.33 8.72 -4.35
C VAL A 110 15.80 8.60 -4.31
N LEU A 111 15.26 8.12 -3.19
CA LEU A 111 13.81 7.98 -2.98
C LEU A 111 13.11 9.34 -3.01
N ILE A 112 13.68 10.37 -2.37
CA ILE A 112 13.16 11.75 -2.42
C ILE A 112 13.03 12.22 -3.88
N SER A 113 14.06 12.02 -4.69
CA SER A 113 14.08 12.45 -6.09
C SER A 113 13.07 11.71 -6.98
N THR A 114 12.47 10.62 -6.53
CA THR A 114 11.36 9.99 -7.26
C THR A 114 10.06 10.81 -7.25
N GLY A 115 9.91 11.70 -6.25
CA GLY A 115 8.67 12.44 -6.00
C GLY A 115 7.54 11.61 -5.37
N LEU A 116 7.81 10.37 -4.94
CA LEU A 116 6.78 9.42 -4.47
C LEU A 116 6.72 9.28 -2.94
N MET A 117 7.52 10.02 -2.17
CA MET A 117 7.65 9.83 -0.71
C MET A 117 6.57 10.53 0.14
N GLY A 118 5.56 11.11 -0.50
CA GLY A 118 4.45 11.80 0.16
C GLY A 118 3.74 10.95 1.21
N GLY A 119 3.91 11.34 2.48
CA GLY A 119 3.35 10.72 3.67
C GLY A 119 3.89 9.33 4.01
N VAL A 120 4.95 8.85 3.35
CA VAL A 120 5.61 7.57 3.69
C VAL A 120 6.35 7.76 5.01
N CYS A 121 6.21 6.83 5.96
CA CYS A 121 7.00 6.84 7.19
C CYS A 121 8.39 6.32 6.88
N MET A 122 9.42 7.10 7.22
CA MET A 122 10.79 6.78 6.84
C MET A 122 11.75 7.25 7.94
N THR A 123 12.94 6.66 7.95
CA THR A 123 14.10 7.18 8.66
C THR A 123 15.25 7.41 7.68
N SER A 124 16.33 8.03 8.14
CA SER A 124 17.52 8.30 7.33
C SER A 124 18.69 8.70 8.21
N TYR A 125 19.84 8.92 7.59
CA TYR A 125 20.86 9.74 8.23
C TYR A 125 20.27 11.10 8.61
N VAL A 126 20.61 11.57 9.81
CA VAL A 126 20.04 12.79 10.40
C VAL A 126 20.25 14.03 9.53
N GLY A 127 21.34 14.07 8.75
CA GLY A 127 21.67 15.19 7.87
C GLY A 127 20.68 15.44 6.73
N ILE A 128 19.90 14.41 6.31
CA ILE A 128 18.88 14.55 5.25
C ILE A 128 17.45 14.47 5.80
N ARG A 129 17.29 14.53 7.13
CA ARG A 129 15.99 14.46 7.81
C ARG A 129 15.01 15.50 7.26
N ASP A 130 15.48 16.74 7.11
CA ASP A 130 14.60 17.84 6.73
C ASP A 130 14.28 17.78 5.23
N ASP A 131 15.18 17.25 4.39
CA ASP A 131 14.89 16.92 2.99
C ASP A 131 13.74 15.91 2.87
N LEU A 132 13.73 14.88 3.71
CA LEU A 132 12.63 13.91 3.76
C LEU A 132 11.31 14.58 4.13
N LYS A 133 11.31 15.43 5.15
CA LYS A 133 10.10 16.16 5.58
C LYS A 133 9.60 17.08 4.47
N PHE A 134 10.48 17.82 3.79
CA PHE A 134 10.11 18.69 2.68
C PHE A 134 9.62 17.92 1.45
N ALA A 135 10.11 16.70 1.24
CA ALA A 135 9.57 15.76 0.26
C ALA A 135 8.20 15.16 0.67
N GLY A 136 7.68 15.54 1.83
CA GLY A 136 6.39 15.09 2.36
C GLY A 136 6.45 13.79 3.17
N ALA A 137 7.62 13.20 3.37
CA ALA A 137 7.77 11.99 4.18
C ALA A 137 7.58 12.27 5.69
N ARG A 138 7.14 11.25 6.43
CA ARG A 138 7.01 11.28 7.89
C ARG A 138 8.27 10.71 8.51
N TYR A 139 9.21 11.60 8.80
CA TYR A 139 10.45 11.21 9.45
C TYR A 139 10.23 10.74 10.89
N SER A 140 10.85 9.62 11.26
CA SER A 140 11.06 9.19 12.65
C SER A 140 12.51 8.80 12.86
N ASP A 141 13.06 9.08 14.05
CA ASP A 141 14.40 8.63 14.43
C ASP A 141 14.34 7.23 15.04
N GLU A 142 14.25 6.23 14.16
CA GLU A 142 14.15 4.80 14.51
C GLU A 142 15.32 4.05 13.86
N THR A 143 15.85 3.02 14.51
CA THR A 143 16.92 2.16 13.97
C THR A 143 16.61 1.66 12.55
N THR A 144 15.43 1.09 12.36
CA THR A 144 14.96 0.68 11.04
C THR A 144 13.44 0.83 11.02
N LEU A 145 12.92 1.36 9.93
CA LEU A 145 11.50 1.61 9.74
C LEU A 145 11.05 1.00 8.43
N GLN A 146 10.00 0.18 8.51
CA GLN A 146 9.31 -0.37 7.35
C GLN A 146 7.90 0.25 7.24
N ASP A 147 7.58 0.80 6.07
CA ASP A 147 6.24 1.26 5.69
C ASP A 147 5.85 0.59 4.37
N GLY A 148 5.07 -0.49 4.45
CA GLY A 148 4.80 -1.38 3.32
C GLY A 148 6.08 -2.06 2.81
N ASN A 149 6.33 -1.92 1.51
CA ASN A 149 7.52 -2.43 0.81
C ASN A 149 8.77 -1.53 0.95
N ILE A 150 8.66 -0.36 1.60
CA ILE A 150 9.76 0.58 1.79
C ILE A 150 10.41 0.36 3.15
N ILE A 151 11.69 0.00 3.16
CA ILE A 151 12.50 -0.26 4.36
C ILE A 151 13.59 0.81 4.42
N THR A 152 13.71 1.51 5.55
CA THR A 152 14.73 2.55 5.74
C THR A 152 15.48 2.40 7.05
N ALA A 153 16.76 2.79 7.08
CA ALA A 153 17.63 2.76 8.26
C ALA A 153 18.58 3.98 8.29
N ARG A 154 19.18 4.29 9.45
CA ARG A 154 19.85 5.60 9.64
C ARG A 154 21.35 5.56 9.39
N THR A 155 22.04 4.56 9.89
CA THR A 155 23.52 4.52 9.91
C THR A 155 24.03 3.08 9.80
N PRO A 156 25.35 2.86 9.61
CA PRO A 156 25.94 1.52 9.62
C PRO A 156 25.63 0.70 10.89
N ASP A 157 25.39 1.34 12.03
CA ASP A 157 25.05 0.67 13.29
C ASP A 157 23.70 -0.06 13.21
N ASP A 158 22.83 0.36 12.28
CA ASP A 158 21.50 -0.23 12.08
C ASP A 158 21.50 -1.38 11.04
N LEU A 159 22.67 -1.73 10.45
CA LEU A 159 22.79 -2.68 9.34
C LEU A 159 22.24 -4.08 9.66
N ASP A 160 22.44 -4.57 10.88
CA ASP A 160 21.97 -5.91 11.26
C ASP A 160 20.43 -5.98 11.20
N VAL A 161 19.74 -4.96 11.71
CA VAL A 161 18.28 -4.87 11.70
C VAL A 161 17.77 -4.62 10.28
N PHE A 162 18.42 -3.73 9.54
CA PHE A 162 18.11 -3.45 8.13
C PHE A 162 18.19 -4.70 7.25
N ASN A 163 19.28 -5.47 7.38
CA ASN A 163 19.50 -6.70 6.63
C ASN A 163 18.45 -7.77 6.94
N GLN A 164 18.09 -7.93 8.22
CA GLN A 164 17.03 -8.85 8.64
C GLN A 164 15.65 -8.44 8.12
N ALA A 165 15.34 -7.14 8.11
CA ALA A 165 14.08 -6.63 7.58
C ALA A 165 13.94 -6.94 6.08
N ILE A 166 14.99 -6.72 5.28
CA ILE A 166 14.98 -7.05 3.84
C ILE A 166 14.73 -8.54 3.61
N LEU A 167 15.48 -9.40 4.32
CA LEU A 167 15.34 -10.84 4.17
C LEU A 167 13.94 -11.33 4.62
N GLY A 168 13.44 -10.79 5.74
CA GLY A 168 12.12 -11.11 6.27
C GLY A 168 11.02 -10.77 5.26
N GLU A 169 11.05 -9.57 4.69
CA GLU A 169 10.08 -9.14 3.68
C GLU A 169 10.15 -10.03 2.43
N LEU A 170 11.36 -10.34 1.96
CA LEU A 170 11.57 -11.13 0.75
C LEU A 170 11.11 -12.59 0.88
N LEU A 171 11.40 -13.24 2.01
CA LEU A 171 10.95 -14.61 2.29
C LEU A 171 9.44 -14.71 2.49
N SER A 172 8.82 -13.59 2.84
CA SER A 172 7.40 -13.55 3.08
C SER A 172 6.54 -13.51 1.83
N GLY A 173 7.15 -13.25 0.66
CA GLY A 173 6.43 -13.09 -0.61
C GLY A 173 5.41 -11.94 -0.59
N GLY A 174 5.67 -10.90 0.22
CA GLY A 174 4.70 -9.83 0.51
C GLY A 174 3.51 -10.30 1.35
N LYS A 175 3.58 -11.49 1.99
CA LYS A 175 2.50 -12.13 2.78
C LYS A 175 2.84 -12.40 4.25
N LEU A 176 3.98 -11.96 4.77
CA LEU A 176 4.14 -11.71 6.22
C LEU A 176 4.03 -10.19 6.38
N SER A 177 3.01 -9.62 7.03
CA SER A 177 2.59 -9.99 8.38
C SER A 177 3.78 -10.49 9.17
N VAL A 178 4.83 -9.66 9.26
CA VAL A 178 5.82 -9.81 10.32
C VAL A 178 5.01 -10.00 11.60
N LYS A 179 5.37 -11.01 12.41
CA LYS A 179 5.04 -10.99 13.84
C LYS A 179 5.64 -9.71 14.39
N SER A 180 4.93 -8.61 14.21
CA SER A 180 5.36 -7.31 14.64
C SER A 180 5.26 -7.39 16.15
N GLY A 181 6.40 -7.22 16.81
CA GLY A 181 6.35 -6.59 18.11
C GLY A 181 5.63 -5.27 17.90
N ALA A 182 4.33 -5.25 18.18
CA ALA A 182 3.47 -4.08 18.23
C ALA A 182 3.82 -2.95 17.24
N ALA A 183 3.83 -3.23 15.94
CA ALA A 183 3.58 -2.21 14.92
C ALA A 183 2.22 -2.52 14.30
N LYS A 184 1.20 -2.33 15.13
CA LYS A 184 -0.20 -2.27 14.74
C LYS A 184 -0.38 -1.19 13.67
N ALA A 185 -1.53 -1.22 12.99
CA ALA A 185 -2.20 -0.03 12.47
C ALA A 185 -2.41 1.02 13.58
N ASP A 186 -1.33 1.64 14.04
CA ASP A 186 -1.23 2.59 15.17
C ASP A 186 -0.75 3.97 14.69
N ARG A 187 -0.50 4.15 13.39
CA ARG A 187 -0.16 5.44 12.79
C ARG A 187 -1.37 5.96 12.00
N PRO A 188 -2.04 7.04 12.46
CA PRO A 188 -3.28 7.53 11.87
C PRO A 188 -3.24 7.79 10.35
N SER A 189 -2.07 8.04 9.78
CA SER A 189 -1.92 8.30 8.35
C SER A 189 -1.89 7.10 7.44
N SER A 190 -1.36 5.97 7.91
CA SER A 190 -1.34 4.75 7.11
C SER A 190 -2.76 4.21 7.00
N VAL A 191 -3.53 4.30 8.10
CA VAL A 191 -4.97 4.04 8.11
C VAL A 191 -5.68 4.98 7.14
N LEU A 192 -5.46 6.30 7.21
CA LEU A 192 -6.11 7.25 6.30
C LEU A 192 -5.81 7.01 4.82
N LYS A 193 -4.56 6.68 4.48
CA LYS A 193 -4.20 6.36 3.09
C LYS A 193 -4.91 5.10 2.60
N LEU A 194 -4.95 4.06 3.44
CA LEU A 194 -5.70 2.84 3.15
C LEU A 194 -7.20 3.16 2.98
N SER A 195 -7.79 3.94 3.87
CA SER A 195 -9.17 4.39 3.79
C SER A 195 -9.46 5.10 2.47
N ILE A 196 -8.67 6.12 2.11
CA ILE A 196 -8.81 6.84 0.83
C ILE A 196 -8.79 5.88 -0.36
N CYS A 197 -7.89 4.90 -0.35
CA CYS A 197 -7.82 3.90 -1.40
C CYS A 197 -9.07 3.01 -1.48
N LYS A 198 -9.58 2.53 -0.34
CA LYS A 198 -10.79 1.69 -0.31
C LYS A 198 -12.00 2.47 -0.82
N GLU A 199 -12.19 3.70 -0.35
CA GLU A 199 -13.28 4.58 -0.75
C GLU A 199 -13.25 4.91 -2.25
N ILE A 200 -12.07 5.17 -2.82
CA ILE A 200 -11.94 5.36 -4.27
C ILE A 200 -12.30 4.09 -5.03
N THR A 201 -11.91 2.93 -4.51
CA THR A 201 -12.17 1.64 -5.15
C THR A 201 -13.67 1.33 -5.14
N ALA A 202 -14.32 1.52 -4.00
CA ALA A 202 -15.76 1.36 -3.84
C ALA A 202 -16.53 2.34 -4.73
N ASN A 203 -16.12 3.63 -4.77
CA ASN A 203 -16.69 4.62 -5.69
C ASN A 203 -16.64 4.18 -7.16
N VAL A 204 -15.48 3.70 -7.61
CA VAL A 204 -15.29 3.22 -8.99
C VAL A 204 -16.16 2.00 -9.26
N PHE A 205 -16.15 1.05 -8.32
CA PHE A 205 -16.95 -0.17 -8.40
C PHE A 205 -18.45 0.15 -8.52
N TYR A 206 -18.99 0.96 -7.60
CA TYR A 206 -20.41 1.35 -7.61
C TYR A 206 -20.79 2.18 -8.84
N THR A 207 -19.91 3.08 -9.29
CA THR A 207 -20.12 3.82 -10.54
C THR A 207 -20.25 2.89 -11.74
N GLU A 208 -19.44 1.83 -11.78
CA GLU A 208 -19.47 0.86 -12.88
C GLU A 208 -20.69 -0.07 -12.79
N MET A 209 -21.05 -0.54 -11.59
CA MET A 209 -22.27 -1.34 -11.39
C MET A 209 -23.53 -0.54 -11.75
N ALA A 210 -23.59 0.74 -11.39
CA ALA A 210 -24.69 1.61 -11.76
C ALA A 210 -24.88 1.73 -13.27
N LYS A 211 -23.79 1.86 -14.04
CA LYS A 211 -23.82 1.98 -15.51
C LYS A 211 -24.25 0.68 -16.20
N ASN A 212 -23.82 -0.46 -15.67
CA ASN A 212 -24.06 -1.76 -16.30
C ASN A 212 -25.35 -2.45 -15.81
N SER A 213 -26.00 -1.92 -14.76
CA SER A 213 -27.28 -2.43 -14.27
C SER A 213 -28.41 -2.18 -15.27
N THR A 214 -29.19 -3.22 -15.55
CA THR A 214 -30.42 -3.13 -16.37
C THR A 214 -31.65 -2.69 -15.56
N SER A 215 -31.56 -2.69 -14.23
CA SER A 215 -32.63 -2.24 -13.33
C SER A 215 -32.36 -0.80 -12.88
N GLU A 216 -33.33 0.08 -13.12
CA GLU A 216 -33.25 1.50 -12.73
C GLU A 216 -33.17 1.68 -11.21
N ASN A 217 -33.90 0.83 -10.46
CA ASN A 217 -33.86 0.83 -8.99
C ASN A 217 -32.45 0.46 -8.48
N VAL A 218 -31.86 -0.63 -9.00
CA VAL A 218 -30.52 -1.08 -8.61
C VAL A 218 -29.46 -0.07 -9.04
N SER A 219 -29.58 0.48 -10.26
CA SER A 219 -28.69 1.51 -10.78
C SER A 219 -28.68 2.74 -9.87
N SER A 220 -29.86 3.23 -9.47
CA SER A 220 -30.01 4.39 -8.59
C SER A 220 -29.39 4.15 -7.21
N LYS A 221 -29.52 2.95 -6.65
CA LYS A 221 -28.89 2.58 -5.37
C LYS A 221 -27.36 2.57 -5.46
N PHE A 222 -26.80 2.01 -6.52
CA PHE A 222 -25.35 2.05 -6.73
C PHE A 222 -24.83 3.48 -6.99
N MET A 223 -25.58 4.33 -7.69
CA MET A 223 -25.20 5.75 -7.83
C MET A 223 -25.19 6.48 -6.49
N PHE A 224 -26.16 6.18 -5.62
CA PHE A 224 -26.20 6.74 -4.28
C PHE A 224 -25.00 6.30 -3.44
N LEU A 225 -24.68 4.99 -3.43
CA LEU A 225 -23.49 4.47 -2.76
C LEU A 225 -22.22 5.13 -3.30
N ALA A 226 -22.05 5.19 -4.63
CA ALA A 226 -20.90 5.85 -5.25
C ALA A 226 -20.75 7.31 -4.82
N ALA A 227 -21.85 8.05 -4.69
CA ALA A 227 -21.81 9.44 -4.24
C ALA A 227 -21.31 9.55 -2.78
N ASN A 228 -21.76 8.68 -1.89
CA ASN A 228 -21.30 8.65 -0.49
C ASN A 228 -19.80 8.34 -0.41
N GLU A 229 -19.31 7.33 -1.13
CA GLU A 229 -17.88 6.98 -1.12
C GLU A 229 -17.01 8.15 -1.60
N LYS A 230 -17.50 8.92 -2.57
CA LYS A 230 -16.80 10.13 -3.03
C LYS A 230 -16.68 11.18 -1.92
N ASP A 231 -17.72 11.33 -1.11
CA ASP A 231 -17.71 12.24 0.04
C ASP A 231 -16.78 11.71 1.14
N HIS A 232 -16.77 10.40 1.40
CA HIS A 232 -15.82 9.75 2.31
C HIS A 232 -14.36 9.96 1.89
N VAL A 233 -14.05 9.85 0.59
CA VAL A 233 -12.73 10.23 0.05
C VAL A 233 -12.40 11.67 0.43
N GLY A 234 -13.35 12.58 0.26
CA GLY A 234 -13.20 13.99 0.63
C GLY A 234 -12.90 14.18 2.12
N TYR A 235 -13.61 13.49 3.00
CA TYR A 235 -13.38 13.51 4.45
C TYR A 235 -12.01 12.97 4.82
N CYS A 236 -11.64 11.79 4.30
CA CYS A 236 -10.35 11.16 4.59
C CYS A 236 -9.18 11.98 4.03
N GLN A 237 -9.30 12.54 2.82
CA GLN A 237 -8.31 13.45 2.24
C GLN A 237 -8.19 14.75 3.04
N GLY A 238 -9.32 15.34 3.47
CA GLY A 238 -9.33 16.55 4.30
C GLY A 238 -8.67 16.32 5.65
N LEU A 239 -8.92 15.18 6.28
CA LEU A 239 -8.29 14.78 7.52
C LEU A 239 -6.79 14.52 7.32
N LEU A 240 -6.40 13.79 6.27
CA LEU A 240 -5.00 13.58 5.92
C LEU A 240 -4.28 14.91 5.66
N LYS A 241 -4.91 15.84 4.95
CA LYS A 241 -4.38 17.19 4.68
C LYS A 241 -4.10 17.96 5.96
N LYS A 242 -5.04 17.95 6.93
CA LYS A 242 -4.85 18.58 8.25
C LYS A 242 -3.70 17.93 9.02
N MET A 243 -3.59 16.61 8.96
CA MET A 243 -2.57 15.85 9.69
C MET A 243 -1.19 15.84 9.03
N SER A 244 -1.10 16.15 7.73
CA SER A 244 0.14 16.12 6.94
C SER A 244 0.67 17.51 6.59
N GLY A 245 0.04 18.58 7.09
CA GLY A 245 0.47 19.95 6.80
C GLY A 245 0.13 20.45 5.39
N GLY A 246 -0.88 19.88 4.73
CA GLY A 246 -1.39 20.40 3.46
C GLY A 246 -1.37 19.43 2.28
N LEU A 247 -0.86 18.21 2.44
CA LEU A 247 -0.75 17.23 1.35
C LEU A 247 -2.03 16.42 1.15
N LEU A 248 -2.43 16.26 -0.12
CA LEU A 248 -3.46 15.31 -0.54
C LEU A 248 -2.80 14.01 -1.00
N TYR A 249 -3.44 12.87 -0.73
CA TYR A 249 -2.99 11.60 -1.28
C TYR A 249 -3.48 11.45 -2.72
N THR A 250 -2.54 11.37 -3.67
CA THR A 250 -2.83 11.35 -5.11
C THR A 250 -2.48 10.02 -5.79
N ASN A 251 -1.85 9.08 -5.07
CA ASN A 251 -1.51 7.77 -5.63
C ASN A 251 -2.68 6.79 -5.53
N THR A 252 -3.69 7.00 -6.37
CA THR A 252 -4.94 6.22 -6.36
C THR A 252 -4.91 5.03 -7.32
N LYS A 253 -3.80 4.85 -8.04
CA LYS A 253 -3.61 3.77 -9.03
C LYS A 253 -3.44 2.38 -8.41
N LEU A 254 -3.17 2.32 -7.10
CA LEU A 254 -2.88 1.11 -6.35
C LEU A 254 -4.04 0.08 -6.32
N PHE A 255 -5.28 0.52 -6.53
CA PHE A 255 -6.48 -0.34 -6.46
C PHE A 255 -7.35 -0.28 -7.72
N MET A 256 -6.92 0.46 -8.75
CA MET A 256 -7.66 0.56 -10.01
C MET A 256 -7.39 -0.64 -10.91
N ASN A 257 -7.98 -1.79 -10.58
CA ASN A 257 -8.19 -2.80 -11.61
C ASN A 257 -9.51 -2.53 -12.33
N LYS A 258 -9.48 -1.68 -13.37
CA LYS A 258 -10.66 -1.45 -14.23
C LYS A 258 -11.17 -2.73 -14.88
N ASN A 259 -10.30 -3.73 -15.07
CA ASN A 259 -10.73 -5.04 -15.55
C ASN A 259 -11.50 -5.78 -14.46
N PHE A 260 -11.13 -5.66 -13.18
CA PHE A 260 -11.86 -6.28 -12.07
C PHE A 260 -13.31 -5.78 -11.95
N ALA A 261 -13.56 -4.47 -12.01
CA ALA A 261 -14.94 -3.96 -11.97
C ALA A 261 -15.78 -4.49 -13.16
N LYS A 262 -15.15 -4.60 -14.33
CA LYS A 262 -15.78 -5.20 -15.52
C LYS A 262 -16.01 -6.70 -15.37
N ASP A 263 -15.05 -7.44 -14.82
CA ASP A 263 -15.13 -8.87 -14.58
C ASP A 263 -16.22 -9.20 -13.55
N VAL A 264 -16.33 -8.39 -12.48
CA VAL A 264 -17.39 -8.52 -11.47
C VAL A 264 -18.74 -8.12 -12.02
N SER A 265 -18.84 -7.11 -12.90
CA SER A 265 -20.13 -6.72 -13.51
C SER A 265 -20.78 -7.81 -14.37
N ASN A 266 -20.01 -8.81 -14.82
CA ASN A 266 -20.52 -9.95 -15.57
C ASN A 266 -21.08 -11.07 -14.68
N LEU A 267 -20.94 -10.96 -13.35
CA LEU A 267 -21.47 -11.93 -12.40
C LEU A 267 -22.97 -11.75 -12.18
N PRO A 268 -23.68 -12.78 -11.68
CA PRO A 268 -25.04 -12.63 -11.19
C PRO A 268 -25.16 -11.49 -10.16
N LEU A 269 -26.26 -10.73 -10.20
CA LEU A 269 -26.47 -9.56 -9.33
C LEU A 269 -26.29 -9.90 -7.84
N LYS A 270 -26.71 -11.08 -7.40
CA LYS A 270 -26.53 -11.55 -6.02
C LYS A 270 -25.04 -11.62 -5.63
N ASP A 271 -24.18 -12.10 -6.53
CA ASP A 271 -22.74 -12.22 -6.27
C ASP A 271 -22.06 -10.85 -6.26
N VAL A 272 -22.50 -9.95 -7.14
CA VAL A 272 -22.08 -8.53 -7.14
C VAL A 272 -22.43 -7.86 -5.81
N LEU A 273 -23.66 -8.07 -5.32
CA LEU A 273 -24.12 -7.49 -4.06
C LEU A 273 -23.40 -8.12 -2.85
N ASN A 274 -23.12 -9.42 -2.86
CA ASN A 274 -22.32 -10.06 -1.81
C ASN A 274 -20.89 -9.52 -1.78
N TYR A 275 -20.27 -9.31 -2.94
CA TYR A 275 -18.96 -8.68 -3.02
C TYR A 275 -18.97 -7.26 -2.44
N ALA A 276 -19.98 -6.45 -2.80
CA ALA A 276 -20.18 -5.12 -2.23
C ALA A 276 -20.29 -5.18 -0.70
N LEU A 277 -21.10 -6.11 -0.19
CA LEU A 277 -21.33 -6.27 1.25
C LEU A 277 -20.04 -6.63 2.01
N ASP A 278 -19.19 -7.48 1.44
CA ASP A 278 -17.91 -7.84 2.05
C ASP A 278 -16.92 -6.67 2.03
N ALA A 279 -16.92 -5.86 0.97
CA ALA A 279 -16.11 -4.63 0.91
C ALA A 279 -16.48 -3.64 2.04
N GLU A 280 -17.78 -3.38 2.24
CA GLU A 280 -18.26 -2.48 3.31
C GLU A 280 -17.95 -3.03 4.70
N ARG A 281 -18.05 -4.35 4.89
CA ARG A 281 -17.68 -4.99 6.17
C ARG A 281 -16.22 -4.75 6.53
N GLU A 282 -15.34 -4.85 5.55
CA GLU A 282 -13.93 -4.60 5.78
C GLU A 282 -13.65 -3.10 6.03
N SER A 283 -14.29 -2.19 5.30
CA SER A 283 -14.15 -0.74 5.52
C SER A 283 -14.68 -0.34 6.91
N TYR A 284 -15.85 -0.84 7.29
CA TYR A 284 -16.39 -0.73 8.64
C TYR A 284 -15.41 -1.18 9.72
N ALA A 285 -14.78 -2.35 9.54
CA ALA A 285 -13.83 -2.89 10.50
C ALA A 285 -12.62 -1.96 10.68
N ILE A 286 -12.10 -1.39 9.58
CA ILE A 286 -11.00 -0.43 9.59
C ILE A 286 -11.41 0.85 10.35
N TYR A 287 -12.57 1.43 10.05
CA TYR A 287 -13.03 2.68 10.68
C TYR A 287 -13.34 2.50 12.16
N ASN A 288 -14.00 1.41 12.52
CA ASN A 288 -14.29 1.10 13.91
C ASN A 288 -13.02 0.86 14.73
N ASP A 289 -12.02 0.18 14.17
CA ASP A 289 -10.72 -0.01 14.83
C ASP A 289 -9.97 1.34 14.95
N ALA A 290 -9.98 2.16 13.90
CA ALA A 290 -9.38 3.50 13.91
C ALA A 290 -10.03 4.42 14.96
N ALA A 291 -11.36 4.40 15.09
CA ALA A 291 -12.11 5.15 16.10
C ALA A 291 -11.70 4.75 17.52
N LYS A 292 -11.54 3.44 17.79
CA LYS A 292 -11.13 2.93 19.11
C LYS A 292 -9.73 3.37 19.50
N LYS A 293 -8.81 3.46 18.53
CA LYS A 293 -7.40 3.81 18.75
C LYS A 293 -7.13 5.32 18.76
N THR A 294 -8.02 6.12 18.17
CA THR A 294 -7.83 7.57 18.04
C THR A 294 -8.14 8.28 19.36
N LYS A 295 -7.13 9.00 19.90
CA LYS A 295 -7.27 9.80 21.13
C LYS A 295 -7.89 11.18 20.88
N ASP A 296 -7.63 11.78 19.72
CA ASP A 296 -8.21 13.07 19.35
C ASP A 296 -9.72 12.93 19.14
N LYS A 297 -10.51 13.62 19.95
CA LYS A 297 -11.98 13.52 19.92
C LYS A 297 -12.58 13.99 18.59
N SER A 298 -11.97 14.98 17.93
CA SER A 298 -12.47 15.50 16.67
C SER A 298 -12.25 14.50 15.53
N ILE A 299 -11.08 13.87 15.51
CA ILE A 299 -10.73 12.84 14.52
C ILE A 299 -11.51 11.55 14.78
N LYS A 300 -11.66 11.17 16.05
CA LYS A 300 -12.43 10.00 16.45
C LYS A 300 -13.88 10.07 15.96
N LYS A 301 -14.53 11.23 16.08
CA LYS A 301 -15.88 11.45 15.56
C LYS A 301 -15.99 11.25 14.05
N ILE A 302 -14.95 11.58 13.29
CA ILE A 302 -14.93 11.35 11.85
C ILE A 302 -14.87 9.84 11.56
N TRP A 303 -14.04 9.09 12.29
CA TRP A 303 -14.00 7.63 12.15
C TRP A 303 -15.31 6.95 12.55
N GLU A 304 -15.96 7.42 13.62
CA GLU A 304 -17.27 6.91 14.05
C GLU A 304 -18.34 7.20 13.00
N MET A 305 -18.35 8.41 12.42
CA MET A 305 -19.25 8.79 11.32
C MET A 305 -19.07 7.86 10.11
N LEU A 306 -17.84 7.69 9.62
CA LEU A 306 -17.55 6.82 8.48
C LEU A 306 -17.97 5.37 8.77
N ALA A 307 -17.69 4.86 9.97
CA ALA A 307 -18.14 3.52 10.36
C ALA A 307 -19.67 3.39 10.39
N ASP A 308 -20.39 4.42 10.82
CA ASP A 308 -21.86 4.42 10.81
C ASP A 308 -22.43 4.51 9.38
N GLU A 309 -21.77 5.23 8.48
CA GLU A 309 -22.13 5.29 7.04
C GLU A 309 -21.95 3.93 6.36
N GLU A 310 -20.82 3.26 6.57
CA GLU A 310 -20.57 1.89 6.10
C GLU A 310 -21.62 0.90 6.60
N LYS A 311 -22.05 1.06 7.85
CA LYS A 311 -23.12 0.25 8.43
C LYS A 311 -24.46 0.49 7.72
N HIS A 312 -24.74 1.72 7.33
CA HIS A 312 -25.94 2.04 6.56
C HIS A 312 -25.87 1.43 5.15
N HIS A 313 -24.71 1.50 4.49
CA HIS A 313 -24.49 0.89 3.17
C HIS A 313 -24.71 -0.62 3.23
N MET A 314 -24.13 -1.31 4.22
CA MET A 314 -24.36 -2.74 4.46
C MET A 314 -25.86 -3.07 4.59
N GLN A 315 -26.64 -2.26 5.30
CA GLN A 315 -28.09 -2.48 5.45
C GLN A 315 -28.84 -2.32 4.12
N MET A 316 -28.46 -1.32 3.32
CA MET A 316 -29.04 -1.10 1.99
C MET A 316 -28.76 -2.28 1.06
N ILE A 317 -27.52 -2.76 1.04
CA ILE A 317 -27.07 -3.89 0.21
C ILE A 317 -27.75 -5.19 0.66
N ASP A 318 -27.77 -5.48 1.97
CA ASP A 318 -28.42 -6.68 2.53
C ASP A 318 -29.93 -6.72 2.23
N THR A 319 -30.59 -5.56 2.26
CA THR A 319 -32.00 -5.45 1.86
C THR A 319 -32.19 -5.77 0.39
N GLU A 320 -31.29 -5.30 -0.49
CA GLU A 320 -31.35 -5.64 -1.90
C GLU A 320 -31.12 -7.14 -2.12
N ILE A 321 -30.11 -7.74 -1.48
CA ILE A 321 -29.84 -9.19 -1.56
C ILE A 321 -31.10 -9.98 -1.22
N LYS A 322 -31.78 -9.66 -0.11
CA LYS A 322 -33.03 -10.33 0.30
C LYS A 322 -34.15 -10.18 -0.72
N SER A 323 -34.25 -9.03 -1.38
CA SER A 323 -35.24 -8.82 -2.44
C SER A 323 -34.94 -9.60 -3.73
N THR A 324 -33.66 -9.97 -3.96
CA THR A 324 -33.28 -10.85 -5.08
C THR A 324 -33.51 -12.33 -4.82
N GLU A 325 -33.80 -12.73 -3.59
CA GLU A 325 -34.16 -14.11 -3.29
C GLU A 325 -35.59 -14.40 -3.76
N PRO A 326 -35.83 -15.53 -4.46
CA PRO A 326 -37.18 -15.91 -4.82
C PRO A 326 -37.99 -16.02 -3.54
N HIS A 327 -39.04 -15.19 -3.41
CA HIS A 327 -40.00 -15.33 -2.33
C HIS A 327 -40.54 -16.75 -2.39
N SER A 328 -40.19 -17.59 -1.41
CA SER A 328 -40.90 -18.84 -1.26
C SER A 328 -42.35 -18.44 -0.99
N LEU A 329 -43.26 -18.76 -1.90
CA LEU A 329 -44.71 -18.62 -1.70
C LEU A 329 -45.23 -19.61 -0.61
N SER A 330 -44.39 -20.04 0.34
CA SER A 330 -44.79 -20.97 1.39
C SER A 330 -45.47 -20.30 2.59
N SER A 331 -45.35 -18.99 2.78
CA SER A 331 -45.95 -18.31 3.95
C SER A 331 -47.30 -17.64 3.69
N ALA A 332 -47.80 -17.61 2.45
CA ALA A 332 -49.12 -17.04 2.12
C ALA A 332 -50.23 -18.10 1.98
N LEU A 333 -49.88 -19.39 1.96
CA LEU A 333 -50.82 -20.51 1.82
C LEU A 333 -51.14 -21.23 3.15
N GLU A 334 -50.48 -20.88 4.26
CA GLU A 334 -50.73 -21.45 5.59
C GLU A 334 -51.70 -20.63 6.47
N MET A 335 -52.39 -19.63 5.90
CA MET A 335 -53.45 -18.89 6.61
C MET A 335 -54.85 -19.11 6.03
N ILE A 336 -55.15 -20.34 5.60
CA ILE A 336 -56.54 -20.76 5.46
C ILE A 336 -56.96 -21.32 6.83
N PRO A 337 -57.92 -20.71 7.56
CA PRO A 337 -58.44 -21.29 8.78
C PRO A 337 -59.02 -22.68 8.50
N TYR A 338 -58.56 -23.66 9.26
CA TYR A 338 -59.02 -25.05 9.22
C TYR A 338 -60.42 -25.19 9.85
N ASP A 339 -61.43 -24.54 9.27
CA ASP A 339 -62.86 -24.73 9.64
C ASP A 339 -63.78 -24.05 8.61
N MET A 340 -63.88 -24.54 7.37
CA MET A 340 -65.07 -24.36 6.50
C MET A 340 -65.08 -25.35 5.32
N GLN A 341 -64.85 -26.65 5.57
CA GLN A 341 -65.16 -27.70 4.59
C GLN A 341 -66.07 -28.74 5.24
N ASP A 342 -67.33 -28.36 5.45
CA ASP A 342 -68.48 -29.27 5.56
C ASP A 342 -69.79 -28.46 5.65
N GLN A 343 -70.07 -27.61 4.65
CA GLN A 343 -71.44 -27.19 4.35
C GLN A 343 -71.63 -27.10 2.82
N TRP A 344 -72.50 -28.00 2.35
CA TRP A 344 -73.12 -28.15 1.02
C TRP A 344 -72.39 -29.06 0.01
#